data_AF-R7LM81-F1
#
_entry.id   AF-R7LM81-F1
#
_cell.length_a   1.000
_cell.length_b   1.000
_cell.length_c   1.000
_cell.angle_alpha   90.00
_cell.angle_beta   90.00
_cell.angle_gamma   90.00
#
_symmetry.space_group_name_H-M   'P 1'
#
loop_
_entity.id
_entity.type
_entity.pdbx_description
1 polymer ?
#
loop_
_entity_poly.entity_id
_entity_poly.type
_entity_poly.pdbx_seq_one_letter_code
_entity_poly.pdbx_strand_id
1 'polypeptide(L)'
;MILPINSVNNNINFSADGNDKNKKALDYTHDTLLKNNLATRTLIGIDKLTNAMTVYPVKGLKGSKNANFYEFLTMGTVPYLIGSAMLMGVFNAANKFFAPFARSKASAIGQKMALGVLFYGIAKSVSKSFISKPVQLMTGIDTERPYAKVIYELPDDIYDTDITSIEHHKVFESVEFPRWDLLYGDEAKGEKRNYRYDKIAKKLGMGTDLKDSDQEVKPRIKEIIIKENLAKNISSYLWAATGVGLAFQKPWENYFKVMTFKFWKGKEFGKSMKSFGKSLVQSAKAFYKGEGSGIEKHAGKILLGAAVLSSVFGVINTMSSSLKPSKVDAADVIKKDSKYVVN
;
A
#
# COMPACT_ATOMS: atom_id res chain seq x y z
N MET A 1 -34.75 -33.60 -5.49
CA MET A 1 -33.54 -34.44 -5.45
C MET A 1 -32.88 -34.30 -6.81
N ILE A 2 -31.84 -33.48 -6.92
CA ILE A 2 -31.16 -33.15 -8.18
C ILE A 2 -29.75 -33.72 -8.08
N LEU A 3 -29.37 -34.52 -9.07
CA LEU A 3 -28.14 -35.32 -9.12
C LEU A 3 -26.88 -34.43 -9.28
N PRO A 4 -25.72 -34.85 -8.75
CA PRO A 4 -24.46 -34.12 -8.86
C PRO A 4 -23.82 -34.36 -10.24
N ILE A 5 -23.45 -33.29 -10.94
CA ILE A 5 -22.60 -33.36 -12.13
C ILE A 5 -21.14 -33.39 -11.64
N ASN A 6 -20.51 -34.56 -11.79
CA ASN A 6 -19.08 -34.77 -11.55
C ASN A 6 -18.25 -33.87 -12.49
N SER A 7 -17.48 -32.93 -11.94
CA SER A 7 -16.42 -32.23 -12.68
C SER A 7 -15.15 -33.09 -12.68
N VAL A 8 -15.07 -34.05 -13.59
CA VAL A 8 -13.82 -34.74 -13.92
C VAL A 8 -13.10 -33.91 -14.98
N ASN A 9 -11.91 -33.42 -14.65
CA ASN A 9 -10.85 -32.90 -15.54
C ASN A 9 -11.30 -32.08 -16.77
N ASN A 10 -11.35 -30.75 -16.65
CA ASN A 10 -11.26 -29.88 -17.82
C ASN A 10 -10.02 -28.98 -17.74
N ASN A 11 -8.90 -29.53 -18.22
CA ASN A 11 -7.73 -28.79 -18.64
C ASN A 11 -7.80 -28.63 -20.17
N ILE A 12 -8.73 -27.82 -20.70
CA ILE A 12 -8.71 -27.52 -22.12
C ILE A 12 -9.23 -26.10 -22.39
N ASN A 13 -8.30 -25.16 -22.55
CA ASN A 13 -8.57 -23.90 -23.25
C ASN A 13 -8.57 -24.20 -24.76
N PHE A 14 -9.75 -24.30 -25.37
CA PHE A 14 -9.89 -24.36 -26.82
C PHE A 14 -10.00 -22.94 -27.39
N SER A 15 -8.99 -22.53 -28.17
CA SER A 15 -9.12 -21.43 -29.13
C SER A 15 -8.79 -22.00 -30.50
N ALA A 16 -9.80 -22.10 -31.38
CA ALA A 16 -9.61 -22.43 -32.78
C ALA A 16 -9.31 -21.15 -33.56
N ASP A 17 -8.10 -20.63 -33.43
CA ASP A 17 -7.43 -19.97 -34.55
C ASP A 17 -5.92 -19.86 -34.32
N GLY A 18 -5.15 -20.26 -35.34
CA GLY A 18 -3.72 -20.55 -35.24
C GLY A 18 -2.80 -19.37 -35.52
N ASN A 19 -3.25 -18.11 -35.35
CA ASN A 19 -2.50 -16.96 -35.88
C ASN A 19 -2.44 -15.69 -35.01
N ASP A 20 -2.58 -15.80 -33.69
CA ASP A 20 -2.32 -14.67 -32.78
C ASP A 20 -1.00 -14.82 -32.03
N LYS A 21 0.02 -14.11 -32.50
CA LYS A 21 1.35 -13.98 -31.84
C LYS A 21 1.32 -13.14 -30.54
N ASN A 22 0.16 -12.85 -29.98
CA ASN A 22 0.00 -12.08 -28.74
C ASN A 22 -1.00 -12.73 -27.77
N LYS A 23 -0.94 -14.05 -27.58
CA LYS A 23 -1.54 -14.64 -26.37
C LYS A 23 -0.73 -14.16 -25.17
N LYS A 24 -1.22 -13.12 -24.47
CA LYS A 24 -0.73 -12.81 -23.13
C LYS A 24 -1.12 -13.98 -22.23
N ALA A 25 -0.25 -14.99 -22.13
CA ALA A 25 -0.38 -15.95 -21.06
C ALA A 25 -0.34 -15.16 -19.75
N LEU A 26 -1.41 -15.24 -18.95
CA LEU A 26 -1.46 -14.57 -17.67
C LEU A 26 -0.37 -15.15 -16.77
N ASP A 27 0.31 -14.26 -16.03
CA ASP A 27 1.44 -14.63 -15.17
C ASP A 27 1.05 -15.61 -14.04
N TYR A 28 -0.24 -15.72 -13.71
CA TYR A 28 -0.76 -16.56 -12.64
C TYR A 28 -2.04 -17.28 -13.06
N THR A 29 -2.12 -18.59 -12.76
CA THR A 29 -3.32 -19.41 -13.02
C THR A 29 -4.17 -19.65 -11.77
N HIS A 30 -3.63 -19.31 -10.59
CA HIS A 30 -4.29 -19.43 -9.30
C HIS A 30 -3.76 -18.35 -8.35
N ASP A 31 -4.47 -18.12 -7.25
CA ASP A 31 -4.07 -17.13 -6.24
C ASP A 31 -2.67 -17.44 -5.69
N THR A 32 -1.74 -16.52 -5.92
CA THR A 32 -0.31 -16.77 -5.69
C THR A 32 0.29 -15.74 -4.75
N LEU A 33 0.97 -16.21 -3.71
CA LEU A 33 1.76 -15.34 -2.85
C LEU A 33 2.95 -14.74 -3.60
N LEU A 34 3.05 -13.42 -3.58
CA LEU A 34 4.15 -12.70 -4.19
C LEU A 34 5.28 -12.48 -3.18
N LYS A 35 6.51 -12.36 -3.67
CA LYS A 35 7.65 -11.99 -2.81
C LYS A 35 7.48 -10.54 -2.38
N ASN A 36 7.58 -10.30 -1.08
CA ASN A 36 7.55 -8.94 -0.56
C ASN A 36 8.95 -8.31 -0.63
N ASN A 37 9.32 -7.82 -1.81
CA ASN A 37 10.56 -7.06 -2.03
C ASN A 37 10.25 -5.74 -2.77
N LEU A 38 11.28 -4.87 -2.88
CA LEU A 38 11.13 -3.57 -3.53
C LEU A 38 10.67 -3.72 -4.99
N ALA A 39 11.31 -4.61 -5.75
CA ALA A 39 11.01 -4.81 -7.17
C ALA A 39 9.55 -5.20 -7.40
N THR A 40 9.06 -6.22 -6.70
CA THR A 40 7.67 -6.69 -6.78
C THR A 40 6.69 -5.60 -6.34
N ARG A 41 6.96 -4.88 -5.24
CA ARG A 41 6.10 -3.75 -4.83
C ARG A 41 6.08 -2.63 -5.87
N THR A 42 7.21 -2.33 -6.49
CA THR A 42 7.31 -1.31 -7.54
C THR A 42 6.54 -1.75 -8.78
N LEU A 43 6.66 -3.00 -9.22
CA LEU A 43 5.91 -3.54 -10.34
C LEU A 43 4.40 -3.50 -10.07
N ILE A 44 3.95 -3.99 -8.91
CA ILE A 44 2.55 -3.91 -8.48
C ILE A 44 2.06 -2.46 -8.47
N GLY A 45 2.89 -1.53 -7.99
CA GLY A 45 2.55 -0.11 -7.94
C GLY A 45 2.41 0.51 -9.33
N ILE A 46 3.30 0.17 -10.26
CA ILE A 46 3.26 0.63 -11.65
C ILE A 46 2.04 0.05 -12.36
N ASP A 47 1.76 -1.23 -12.19
CA ASP A 47 0.60 -1.89 -12.79
C ASP A 47 -0.71 -1.26 -12.30
N LYS A 48 -0.90 -1.17 -10.98
CA LYS A 48 -2.05 -0.49 -10.36
C LYS A 48 -2.23 0.94 -10.86
N LEU A 49 -1.13 1.70 -10.93
CA LEU A 49 -1.17 3.09 -11.40
C LEU A 49 -1.56 3.16 -12.88
N THR A 50 -0.99 2.31 -13.72
CA THR A 50 -1.28 2.26 -15.15
C THR A 50 -2.75 1.93 -15.36
N ASN A 51 -3.25 0.85 -14.74
CA ASN A 51 -4.64 0.42 -14.85
C ASN A 51 -5.63 1.45 -14.28
N ALA A 52 -5.28 2.11 -13.17
CA ALA A 52 -6.10 3.17 -12.59
C ALA A 52 -6.17 4.44 -13.45
N MET A 53 -5.17 4.70 -14.30
CA MET A 53 -5.14 5.84 -15.21
C MET A 53 -5.75 5.54 -16.58
N THR A 54 -5.81 4.27 -16.99
CA THR A 54 -6.24 3.88 -18.34
C THR A 54 -7.52 3.04 -18.35
N VAL A 55 -7.55 1.92 -17.64
CA VAL A 55 -8.59 0.88 -17.75
C VAL A 55 -9.77 1.13 -16.80
N TYR A 56 -9.50 1.31 -15.51
CA TYR A 56 -10.53 1.40 -14.48
C TYR A 56 -11.50 2.58 -14.64
N PRO A 57 -11.06 3.80 -15.03
CA PRO A 57 -11.99 4.90 -15.28
C PRO A 57 -12.95 4.60 -16.43
N VAL A 58 -12.45 3.94 -17.49
CA VAL A 58 -13.28 3.58 -18.65
C VAL A 58 -14.27 2.49 -18.29
N LYS A 59 -13.85 1.44 -17.57
CA LYS A 59 -14.75 0.38 -17.05
C LYS A 59 -15.85 0.98 -16.16
N GLY A 60 -15.49 1.88 -15.25
CA GLY A 60 -16.43 2.56 -14.36
C GLY A 60 -17.44 3.46 -15.10
N LEU A 61 -16.98 4.30 -16.03
CA LEU A 61 -17.86 5.20 -16.80
C LEU A 61 -18.80 4.46 -17.76
N LYS A 62 -18.36 3.32 -18.32
CA LYS A 62 -19.19 2.48 -19.18
C LYS A 62 -20.18 1.59 -18.40
N GLY A 63 -20.09 1.56 -17.07
CA GLY A 63 -20.91 0.66 -16.25
C GLY A 63 -20.65 -0.81 -16.55
N SER A 64 -19.38 -1.19 -16.76
CA SER A 64 -19.00 -2.58 -17.02
C SER A 64 -19.50 -3.48 -15.90
N LYS A 65 -20.05 -4.65 -16.27
CA LYS A 65 -20.52 -5.67 -15.32
C LYS A 65 -19.37 -6.25 -14.49
N ASN A 66 -18.14 -6.13 -14.98
CA ASN A 66 -16.91 -6.59 -14.33
C ASN A 66 -16.22 -5.50 -13.50
N ALA A 67 -16.74 -4.26 -13.51
CA ALA A 67 -16.20 -3.20 -12.66
C ALA A 67 -16.43 -3.55 -11.19
N ASN A 68 -15.37 -3.52 -10.40
CA ASN A 68 -15.43 -3.99 -9.02
C ASN A 68 -14.87 -2.97 -8.01
N PHE A 69 -15.05 -3.26 -6.74
CA PHE A 69 -14.65 -2.35 -5.66
C PHE A 69 -13.12 -2.21 -5.55
N TYR A 70 -12.34 -3.23 -5.93
CA TYR A 70 -10.88 -3.16 -5.94
C TYR A 70 -10.38 -2.16 -6.98
N GLU A 71 -10.93 -2.19 -8.20
CA GLU A 71 -10.62 -1.23 -9.26
C GLU A 71 -10.91 0.20 -8.79
N PHE A 72 -12.07 0.41 -8.14
CA PHE A 72 -12.45 1.69 -7.54
C PHE A 72 -11.48 2.15 -6.45
N LEU A 73 -11.11 1.28 -5.49
CA LEU A 73 -10.16 1.63 -4.44
C LEU A 73 -8.75 1.92 -4.97
N THR A 74 -8.33 1.22 -6.03
CA THR A 74 -7.02 1.42 -6.66
C THR A 74 -6.92 2.80 -7.30
N MET A 75 -8.04 3.33 -7.80
CA MET A 75 -8.14 4.72 -8.24
C MET A 75 -7.92 5.73 -7.11
N GLY A 76 -7.90 5.36 -5.83
CA GLY A 76 -7.61 6.29 -4.72
C GLY A 76 -6.23 6.96 -4.77
N THR A 77 -5.29 6.44 -5.56
CA THR A 77 -3.98 7.09 -5.83
C THR A 77 -4.04 8.17 -6.91
N VAL A 78 -5.02 8.06 -7.80
CA VAL A 78 -5.23 8.95 -8.95
C VAL A 78 -5.52 10.39 -8.52
N PRO A 79 -6.38 10.66 -7.51
CA PRO A 79 -6.59 12.03 -7.00
C PRO A 79 -5.32 12.73 -6.53
N TYR A 80 -4.31 12.01 -6.00
CA TYR A 80 -3.08 12.67 -5.60
C TYR A 80 -2.26 13.14 -6.82
N LEU A 81 -2.19 12.33 -7.88
CA LEU A 81 -1.44 12.67 -9.09
C LEU A 81 -2.21 13.64 -10.00
N ILE A 82 -3.45 13.30 -10.35
CA ILE A 82 -4.34 14.16 -11.13
C ILE A 82 -4.67 15.43 -10.37
N GLY A 83 -4.97 15.36 -9.08
CA GLY A 83 -5.25 16.55 -8.27
C GLY A 83 -4.03 17.47 -8.17
N SER A 84 -2.81 16.93 -8.02
CA SER A 84 -1.58 17.74 -8.11
C SER A 84 -1.45 18.41 -9.48
N ALA A 85 -1.62 17.64 -10.57
CA ALA A 85 -1.53 18.17 -11.93
C ALA A 85 -2.62 19.21 -12.24
N MET A 86 -3.85 18.98 -11.78
CA MET A 86 -4.99 19.86 -11.93
C MET A 86 -4.81 21.13 -11.11
N LEU A 87 -4.28 21.04 -9.88
CA LEU A 87 -3.88 22.22 -9.10
C LEU A 87 -2.82 23.02 -9.88
N MET A 88 -1.74 22.39 -10.36
CA MET A 88 -0.76 23.09 -11.20
C MET A 88 -1.40 23.73 -12.44
N GLY A 89 -2.33 23.01 -13.09
CA GLY A 89 -3.05 23.46 -14.28
C GLY A 89 -3.95 24.66 -14.01
N VAL A 90 -4.83 24.57 -13.01
CA VAL A 90 -5.74 25.64 -12.59
C VAL A 90 -4.96 26.86 -12.14
N PHE A 91 -3.92 26.70 -11.31
CA PHE A 91 -3.11 27.84 -10.92
C PHE A 91 -2.41 28.46 -12.13
N ASN A 92 -1.82 27.68 -13.04
CA ASN A 92 -1.16 28.25 -14.22
C ASN A 92 -2.12 28.83 -15.27
N ALA A 93 -3.35 28.30 -15.39
CA ALA A 93 -4.38 28.76 -16.32
C ALA A 93 -5.13 29.99 -15.79
N ALA A 94 -5.60 29.94 -14.53
CA ALA A 94 -6.26 31.06 -13.85
C ALA A 94 -5.32 32.27 -13.70
N ASN A 95 -4.02 32.02 -13.59
CA ASN A 95 -2.99 33.05 -13.59
C ASN A 95 -2.94 33.96 -14.81
N LYS A 96 -3.55 33.58 -15.93
CA LYS A 96 -3.65 34.45 -17.11
C LYS A 96 -4.60 35.64 -16.89
N PHE A 97 -5.51 35.54 -15.93
CA PHE A 97 -6.51 36.58 -15.62
C PHE A 97 -6.08 37.53 -14.48
N PHE A 98 -4.94 37.28 -13.83
CA PHE A 98 -4.43 38.14 -12.76
C PHE A 98 -3.40 39.15 -13.28
N ALA A 99 -3.34 40.31 -12.61
CA ALA A 99 -2.29 41.31 -12.83
C ALA A 99 -0.89 40.68 -12.65
N PRO A 100 0.16 41.19 -13.35
CA PRO A 100 1.48 40.55 -13.41
C PRO A 100 2.12 40.22 -12.04
N PHE A 101 1.94 41.09 -11.05
CA PHE A 101 2.43 40.89 -9.69
C PHE A 101 1.69 39.76 -8.94
N ALA A 102 0.36 39.77 -8.99
CA ALA A 102 -0.49 38.75 -8.38
C ALA A 102 -0.28 37.37 -9.04
N ARG A 103 -0.09 37.35 -10.36
CA ARG A 103 0.21 36.17 -11.17
C ARG A 103 1.48 35.44 -10.69
N SER A 104 2.55 36.19 -10.40
CA SER A 104 3.81 35.60 -9.93
C SER A 104 3.66 34.92 -8.56
N LYS A 105 2.95 35.56 -7.63
CA LYS A 105 2.71 35.04 -6.29
C LYS A 105 1.76 33.84 -6.29
N ALA A 106 0.68 33.89 -7.06
CA ALA A 106 -0.29 32.80 -7.18
C ALA A 106 0.31 31.56 -7.87
N SER A 107 1.19 31.72 -8.86
CA SER A 107 1.92 30.60 -9.49
C SER A 107 2.82 29.88 -8.48
N ALA A 108 3.58 30.62 -7.67
CA ALA A 108 4.45 30.05 -6.65
C ALA A 108 3.67 29.26 -5.59
N ILE A 109 2.52 29.78 -5.14
CA ILE A 109 1.64 29.10 -4.18
C ILE A 109 1.01 27.84 -4.78
N GLY A 110 0.49 27.92 -6.02
CA GLY A 110 -0.08 26.77 -6.72
C GLY A 110 0.89 25.63 -6.94
N GLN A 111 2.13 25.95 -7.33
CA GLN A 111 3.19 24.96 -7.50
C GLN A 111 3.58 24.28 -6.18
N LYS A 112 3.66 25.04 -5.07
CA LYS A 112 3.90 24.48 -3.73
C LYS A 112 2.76 23.60 -3.25
N MET A 113 1.50 23.97 -3.50
CA MET A 113 0.35 23.14 -3.14
C MET A 113 0.34 21.82 -3.90
N ALA A 114 0.60 21.85 -5.21
CA ALA A 114 0.71 20.63 -5.99
C ALA A 114 1.85 19.72 -5.52
N LEU A 115 3.02 20.29 -5.22
CA LEU A 115 4.12 19.54 -4.63
C LEU A 115 3.76 19.01 -3.24
N GLY A 116 2.97 19.78 -2.48
CA GLY A 116 2.44 19.38 -1.18
C GLY A 116 1.54 18.16 -1.27
N VAL A 117 0.62 18.12 -2.23
CA VAL A 117 -0.25 16.95 -2.48
C VAL A 117 0.57 15.73 -2.92
N LEU A 118 1.57 15.94 -3.78
CA LEU A 118 2.48 14.85 -4.19
C LEU A 118 3.27 14.30 -2.99
N PHE A 119 3.90 15.18 -2.20
CA PHE A 119 4.69 14.79 -1.03
C PHE A 119 3.83 14.22 0.08
N TYR A 120 2.58 14.67 0.23
CA TYR A 120 1.59 14.05 1.11
C TYR A 120 1.42 12.57 0.75
N GLY A 121 1.14 12.27 -0.53
CA GLY A 121 0.94 10.89 -0.99
C GLY A 121 2.17 10.02 -0.82
N ILE A 122 3.35 10.52 -1.21
CA ILE A 122 4.63 9.81 -1.09
C ILE A 122 4.96 9.54 0.38
N ALA A 123 4.95 10.58 1.23
CA ALA A 123 5.32 10.44 2.63
C ALA A 123 4.34 9.55 3.38
N LYS A 124 3.03 9.65 3.11
CA LYS A 124 1.99 8.76 3.67
C LYS A 124 2.21 7.29 3.27
N SER A 125 2.62 7.03 2.04
CA SER A 125 2.86 5.67 1.55
C SER A 125 4.14 5.06 2.11
N VAL A 126 5.25 5.80 2.04
CA VAL A 126 6.57 5.34 2.51
C VAL A 126 6.57 5.11 4.02
N SER A 127 5.92 5.99 4.79
CA SER A 127 5.90 5.93 6.26
C SER A 127 5.28 4.66 6.83
N LYS A 128 4.36 4.00 6.11
CA LYS A 128 3.83 2.69 6.54
C LYS A 128 4.96 1.67 6.74
N SER A 129 6.05 1.77 5.98
CA SER A 129 7.23 0.91 6.10
C SER A 129 8.05 1.16 7.37
N PHE A 130 7.93 2.33 8.00
CA PHE A 130 8.61 2.64 9.27
C PHE A 130 8.01 1.87 10.45
N ILE A 131 6.81 1.33 10.30
CA ILE A 131 6.15 0.49 11.30
C ILE A 131 6.15 -0.97 10.87
N SER A 132 5.75 -1.26 9.62
CA SER A 132 5.61 -2.65 9.17
C SER A 132 6.92 -3.42 9.11
N LYS A 133 8.04 -2.79 8.70
CA LYS A 133 9.34 -3.48 8.66
C LYS A 133 9.87 -3.85 10.04
N PRO A 134 9.92 -2.94 11.04
CA PRO A 134 10.28 -3.32 12.41
C PRO A 134 9.36 -4.40 12.98
N VAL A 135 8.04 -4.29 12.80
CA VAL A 135 7.08 -5.28 13.28
C VAL A 135 7.32 -6.64 12.61
N GLN A 136 7.54 -6.70 11.30
CA GLN A 136 7.89 -7.93 10.58
C GLN A 136 9.21 -8.53 11.07
N LEU A 137 10.22 -7.71 11.35
CA LEU A 137 11.50 -8.17 11.87
C LEU A 137 11.34 -8.82 13.24
N MET A 138 10.57 -8.19 14.13
CA MET A 138 10.34 -8.67 15.50
C MET A 138 9.40 -9.87 15.56
N THR A 139 8.26 -9.83 14.87
CA THR A 139 7.18 -10.84 14.96
C THR A 139 7.28 -11.94 13.90
N GLY A 140 7.96 -11.67 12.78
CA GLY A 140 7.93 -12.55 11.61
C GLY A 140 6.71 -12.37 10.72
N ILE A 141 5.74 -11.55 11.13
CA ILE A 141 4.48 -11.35 10.42
C ILE A 141 4.70 -10.28 9.36
N ASP A 142 4.55 -10.69 8.10
CA ASP A 142 4.60 -9.77 6.98
C ASP A 142 3.18 -9.25 6.66
N THR A 143 2.75 -8.21 7.38
CA THR A 143 1.41 -7.62 7.23
C THR A 143 1.18 -6.94 5.88
N GLU A 144 2.26 -6.67 5.16
CA GLU A 144 2.25 -6.03 3.85
C GLU A 144 2.59 -7.04 2.73
N ARG A 145 2.43 -8.35 3.00
CA ARG A 145 2.67 -9.42 2.03
C ARG A 145 1.67 -9.34 0.89
N PRO A 146 2.12 -9.12 -0.36
CA PRO A 146 1.22 -9.08 -1.50
C PRO A 146 0.90 -10.50 -2.00
N TYR A 147 -0.28 -10.65 -2.60
CA TYR A 147 -0.65 -11.82 -3.39
C TYR A 147 -1.37 -11.38 -4.68
N ALA A 148 -1.16 -12.15 -5.74
CA ALA A 148 -1.92 -12.03 -6.98
C ALA A 148 -3.20 -12.85 -6.82
N LYS A 149 -4.35 -12.22 -7.03
CA LYS A 149 -5.66 -12.85 -7.05
C LYS A 149 -6.08 -13.00 -8.50
N VAL A 150 -6.49 -14.20 -8.90
CA VAL A 150 -7.04 -14.44 -10.24
C VAL A 150 -8.54 -14.24 -10.18
N ILE A 151 -9.05 -13.29 -10.96
CA ILE A 151 -10.47 -13.02 -11.12
C ILE A 151 -10.93 -13.57 -12.45
N TYR A 152 -12.06 -14.26 -12.43
CA TYR A 152 -12.76 -14.67 -13.64
C TYR A 152 -13.85 -13.64 -13.92
N GLU A 153 -13.65 -12.84 -14.95
CA GLU A 153 -14.57 -11.83 -15.46
C GLU A 153 -15.65 -12.49 -16.34
N LEU A 154 -16.79 -11.82 -16.51
CA LEU A 154 -17.80 -12.23 -17.48
C LEU A 154 -17.37 -11.76 -18.87
N PRO A 155 -17.57 -12.55 -19.93
CA PRO A 155 -17.23 -12.11 -21.29
C PRO A 155 -18.05 -10.87 -21.67
N ASP A 156 -17.38 -9.83 -22.18
CA ASP A 156 -18.02 -8.58 -22.62
C ASP A 156 -18.67 -8.74 -24.02
N ASP A 157 -18.24 -9.73 -24.82
CA ASP A 157 -18.79 -10.12 -26.14
C ASP A 157 -18.67 -11.64 -26.38
N ILE A 158 -19.38 -12.18 -27.38
CA ILE A 158 -19.40 -13.61 -27.77
C ILE A 158 -18.01 -14.12 -28.17
N TYR A 159 -17.12 -13.22 -28.60
CA TYR A 159 -15.74 -13.53 -29.00
C TYR A 159 -14.71 -13.26 -27.89
N ASP A 160 -15.15 -12.86 -26.69
CA ASP A 160 -14.24 -12.57 -25.58
C ASP A 160 -13.73 -13.87 -24.94
N THR A 161 -12.46 -14.18 -25.20
CA THR A 161 -11.80 -15.42 -24.76
C THR A 161 -10.85 -15.19 -23.58
N ASP A 162 -10.62 -13.95 -23.16
CA ASP A 162 -9.73 -13.59 -22.05
C ASP A 162 -10.55 -13.09 -20.85
N ILE A 163 -11.29 -14.03 -20.26
CA ILE A 163 -12.17 -13.79 -19.10
C ILE A 163 -11.40 -13.75 -17.78
N THR A 164 -10.09 -13.48 -17.79
CA THR A 164 -9.26 -13.60 -16.60
C THR A 164 -8.43 -12.36 -16.35
N SER A 165 -8.54 -11.79 -15.15
CA SER A 165 -7.77 -10.62 -14.74
C SER A 165 -7.03 -10.87 -13.42
N ILE A 166 -5.93 -10.14 -13.24
CA ILE A 166 -5.08 -10.26 -12.04
C ILE A 166 -5.27 -9.02 -11.18
N GLU A 167 -5.67 -9.25 -9.93
CA GLU A 167 -5.71 -8.22 -8.89
C GLU A 167 -4.56 -8.42 -7.90
N HIS A 168 -4.07 -7.32 -7.33
CA HIS A 168 -2.96 -7.37 -6.37
C HIS A 168 -3.44 -6.93 -4.98
N HIS A 169 -3.57 -7.91 -4.09
CA HIS A 169 -4.09 -7.74 -2.74
C HIS A 169 -3.02 -7.97 -1.69
N LYS A 170 -3.35 -7.71 -0.43
CA LYS A 170 -2.51 -8.10 0.71
C LYS A 170 -3.15 -9.25 1.46
N VAL A 171 -2.34 -10.19 1.92
CA VAL A 171 -2.83 -11.37 2.68
C VAL A 171 -3.67 -10.96 3.89
N PHE A 172 -3.28 -9.85 4.52
CA PHE A 172 -3.90 -9.28 5.72
C PHE A 172 -4.68 -8.00 5.43
N GLU A 173 -5.23 -7.86 4.21
CA GLU A 173 -6.05 -6.71 3.84
C GLU A 173 -7.32 -6.61 4.70
N SER A 174 -7.96 -7.75 4.96
CA SER A 174 -9.00 -7.88 5.98
C SER A 174 -8.42 -8.55 7.23
N VAL A 175 -8.70 -7.97 8.40
CA VAL A 175 -8.33 -8.55 9.70
C VAL A 175 -9.25 -9.71 10.07
N GLU A 176 -10.51 -9.63 9.68
CA GLU A 176 -11.52 -10.63 9.98
C GLU A 176 -11.34 -11.86 9.11
N PHE A 177 -11.09 -11.64 7.82
CA PHE A 177 -10.90 -12.65 6.79
C PHE A 177 -9.54 -12.56 6.09
N PRO A 178 -8.40 -12.76 6.79
CA PRO A 178 -7.12 -12.90 6.13
C PRO A 178 -7.07 -14.15 5.25
N ARG A 179 -6.24 -14.10 4.21
CA ARG A 179 -5.94 -15.25 3.34
C ARG A 179 -4.97 -16.23 4.02
N TRP A 180 -5.46 -16.88 5.07
CA TRP A 180 -4.72 -17.91 5.82
C TRP A 180 -4.33 -19.11 4.96
N ASP A 181 -5.17 -19.43 3.99
CA ASP A 181 -4.97 -20.48 2.97
C ASP A 181 -3.64 -20.30 2.25
N LEU A 182 -3.30 -19.05 1.90
CA LEU A 182 -2.07 -18.72 1.20
C LEU A 182 -0.82 -18.84 2.10
N LEU A 183 -0.97 -18.86 3.41
CA LEU A 183 0.16 -18.87 4.36
C LEU A 183 0.63 -20.27 4.76
N TYR A 184 -0.09 -21.32 4.40
CA TYR A 184 0.37 -22.69 4.59
C TYR A 184 1.59 -23.00 3.70
N GLY A 185 2.44 -23.91 4.19
CA GLY A 185 3.57 -24.43 3.43
C GLY A 185 3.11 -25.22 2.21
N ASP A 186 3.93 -25.19 1.17
CA ASP A 186 3.72 -25.96 -0.05
C ASP A 186 4.42 -27.32 0.07
N GLU A 187 3.64 -28.39 0.19
CA GLU A 187 4.16 -29.76 0.29
C GLU A 187 4.94 -30.16 -0.97
N ALA A 188 4.60 -29.60 -2.15
CA ALA A 188 5.33 -29.85 -3.39
C ALA A 188 6.76 -29.26 -3.36
N LYS A 189 7.02 -28.31 -2.46
CA LYS A 189 8.36 -27.74 -2.22
C LYS A 189 9.05 -28.34 -0.98
N GLY A 190 8.47 -29.36 -0.36
CA GLY A 190 8.97 -29.98 0.87
C GLY A 190 8.78 -29.12 2.12
N GLU A 191 7.93 -28.08 2.07
CA GLU A 191 7.61 -27.27 3.24
C GLU A 191 6.53 -27.97 4.09
N LYS A 192 6.75 -28.06 5.41
CA LYS A 192 5.70 -28.50 6.32
C LYS A 192 4.52 -27.53 6.26
N ARG A 193 3.29 -28.05 6.32
CA ARG A 193 2.05 -27.24 6.28
C ARG A 193 2.09 -26.01 7.20
N ASN A 194 2.56 -26.14 8.43
CA ASN A 194 2.58 -25.05 9.41
C ASN A 194 3.91 -24.25 9.49
N TYR A 195 4.84 -24.48 8.56
CA TYR A 195 6.20 -23.91 8.60
C TYR A 195 6.28 -22.41 8.92
N ARG A 196 5.36 -21.60 8.36
CA ARG A 196 5.34 -20.15 8.59
C ARG A 196 4.77 -19.78 9.95
N TYR A 197 3.75 -20.50 10.41
CA TYR A 197 3.16 -20.33 11.73
C TYR A 197 4.18 -20.70 12.82
N ASP A 198 4.95 -21.76 12.62
CA ASP A 198 6.05 -22.16 13.53
C ASP A 198 7.12 -21.07 13.63
N LYS A 199 7.49 -20.46 12.50
CA LYS A 199 8.46 -19.35 12.47
C LYS A 199 7.96 -18.12 13.23
N ILE A 200 6.67 -17.82 13.13
CA ILE A 200 6.03 -16.72 13.85
C ILE A 200 5.94 -17.07 15.34
N ALA A 201 5.49 -18.27 15.70
CA ALA A 201 5.45 -18.77 17.08
C ALA A 201 6.81 -18.64 17.77
N LYS A 202 7.89 -19.08 17.11
CA LYS A 202 9.25 -18.98 17.62
C LYS A 202 9.65 -17.53 17.88
N LYS A 203 9.34 -16.60 16.97
CA LYS A 203 9.65 -15.17 17.12
C LYS A 203 8.82 -14.48 18.19
N LEU A 204 7.59 -14.94 18.41
CA LEU A 204 6.71 -14.47 19.46
C LEU A 204 7.01 -15.11 20.84
N GLY A 205 7.98 -16.03 20.91
CA GLY A 205 8.36 -16.71 22.15
C GLY A 205 7.36 -17.76 22.63
N MET A 206 6.53 -18.30 21.72
CA MET A 206 5.50 -19.31 22.04
C MET A 206 6.05 -20.75 22.09
N GLY A 207 7.32 -20.96 21.75
CA GLY A 207 7.96 -22.28 21.71
C GLY A 207 8.27 -22.75 20.28
N THR A 208 8.92 -23.92 20.17
CA THR A 208 9.35 -24.53 18.89
C THR A 208 8.55 -25.76 18.50
N ASP A 209 7.79 -26.34 19.43
CA ASP A 209 7.11 -27.64 19.27
C ASP A 209 5.61 -27.53 19.62
N LEU A 210 4.95 -26.53 19.04
CA LEU A 210 3.50 -26.39 19.15
C LEU A 210 2.83 -27.48 18.31
N LYS A 211 1.90 -28.23 18.90
CA LYS A 211 1.13 -29.27 18.19
C LYS A 211 0.28 -28.67 17.07
N ASP A 212 -0.37 -27.53 17.34
CA ASP A 212 -1.22 -26.79 16.40
C ASP A 212 -0.84 -25.30 16.37
N SER A 213 0.36 -25.00 15.87
CA SER A 213 0.89 -23.64 15.81
C SER A 213 -0.01 -22.66 15.03
N ASP A 214 -0.78 -23.13 14.05
CA ASP A 214 -1.66 -22.24 13.28
C ASP A 214 -2.84 -21.73 14.12
N GLN A 215 -3.45 -22.58 14.96
CA GLN A 215 -4.56 -22.19 15.82
C GLN A 215 -4.13 -21.20 16.90
N GLU A 216 -2.97 -21.43 17.51
CA GLU A 216 -2.47 -20.58 18.59
C GLU A 216 -1.96 -19.22 18.10
N VAL A 217 -1.36 -19.18 16.91
CA VAL A 217 -0.71 -17.99 16.38
C VAL A 217 -1.70 -17.06 15.65
N LYS A 218 -2.76 -17.60 15.02
CA LYS A 218 -3.75 -16.79 14.28
C LYS A 218 -4.37 -15.64 15.10
N PRO A 219 -4.86 -15.83 16.33
CA PRO A 219 -5.37 -14.74 17.16
C PRO A 219 -4.33 -13.65 17.42
N ARG A 220 -3.07 -14.05 17.69
CA ARG A 220 -1.97 -13.09 17.90
C ARG A 220 -1.62 -12.32 16.63
N ILE A 221 -1.61 -13.00 15.48
CA ILE A 221 -1.41 -12.35 14.19
C ILE A 221 -2.50 -11.29 13.99
N LYS A 222 -3.77 -11.62 14.22
CA LYS A 222 -4.89 -10.66 14.11
C LYS A 222 -4.68 -9.44 15.02
N GLU A 223 -4.34 -9.66 16.28
CA GLU A 223 -4.07 -8.59 17.24
C GLU A 223 -2.94 -7.66 16.77
N ILE A 224 -1.82 -8.25 16.33
CA ILE A 224 -0.67 -7.50 15.82
C ILE A 224 -1.07 -6.69 14.59
N ILE A 225 -1.84 -7.26 13.66
CA ILE A 225 -2.30 -6.54 12.46
C ILE A 225 -3.18 -5.35 12.84
N ILE A 226 -4.11 -5.51 13.81
CA ILE A 226 -4.98 -4.41 14.25
C ILE A 226 -4.14 -3.26 14.80
N LYS A 227 -3.22 -3.57 15.71
CA LYS A 227 -2.36 -2.56 16.35
C LYS A 227 -1.41 -1.91 15.34
N GLU A 228 -0.85 -2.71 14.44
CA GLU A 228 0.02 -2.20 13.38
C GLU A 228 -0.76 -1.30 12.42
N ASN A 229 -1.96 -1.68 12.01
CA ASN A 229 -2.80 -0.87 11.12
C ASN A 229 -3.20 0.45 11.78
N LEU A 230 -3.54 0.44 13.07
CA LEU A 230 -3.80 1.66 13.83
C LEU A 230 -2.55 2.56 13.88
N ALA A 231 -1.40 2.00 14.22
CA ALA A 231 -0.13 2.71 14.27
C ALA A 231 0.25 3.30 12.90
N LYS A 232 0.13 2.50 11.83
CA LYS A 232 0.38 2.91 10.44
C LYS A 232 -0.53 4.07 10.06
N ASN A 233 -1.82 4.00 10.39
CA ASN A 233 -2.75 5.07 10.08
C ASN A 233 -2.33 6.38 10.77
N ILE A 234 -2.16 6.38 12.09
CA ILE A 234 -1.78 7.59 12.86
C ILE A 234 -0.45 8.17 12.34
N SER A 235 0.59 7.34 12.27
CA SER A 235 1.92 7.79 11.88
C SER A 235 1.96 8.28 10.44
N SER A 236 1.21 7.63 9.53
CA SER A 236 1.20 8.02 8.12
C SER A 236 0.67 9.42 7.89
N TYR A 237 -0.31 9.89 8.67
CA TYR A 237 -0.81 11.26 8.58
C TYR A 237 0.21 12.29 9.09
N LEU A 238 0.97 11.98 10.15
CA LEU A 238 2.04 12.86 10.63
C LEU A 238 3.19 12.96 9.63
N TRP A 239 3.54 11.84 8.99
CA TRP A 239 4.49 11.85 7.88
C TRP A 239 3.95 12.56 6.65
N ALA A 240 2.65 12.46 6.36
CA ALA A 240 2.02 13.21 5.28
C ALA A 240 2.08 14.72 5.53
N ALA A 241 1.78 15.17 6.76
CA ALA A 241 1.92 16.57 7.17
C ALA A 241 3.38 17.06 7.06
N THR A 242 4.34 16.22 7.44
CA THR A 242 5.77 16.47 7.27
C THR A 242 6.13 16.63 5.78
N GLY A 243 5.59 15.77 4.90
CA GLY A 243 5.75 15.86 3.45
C GLY A 243 5.21 17.18 2.88
N VAL A 244 4.02 17.61 3.31
CA VAL A 244 3.47 18.92 2.93
C VAL A 244 4.38 20.05 3.42
N GLY A 245 4.84 20.00 4.68
CA GLY A 245 5.76 20.98 5.24
C GLY A 245 7.07 21.11 4.44
N LEU A 246 7.62 19.98 3.98
CA LEU A 246 8.79 19.94 3.10
C LEU A 246 8.52 20.58 1.73
N ALA A 247 7.32 20.43 1.17
CA ALA A 247 6.95 21.01 -0.12
C ALA A 247 6.76 22.54 -0.08
N PHE A 248 6.42 23.10 1.08
CA PHE A 248 6.19 24.55 1.23
C PHE A 248 7.48 25.37 1.42
N GLN A 249 8.64 24.70 1.48
CA GLN A 249 9.93 25.36 1.64
C GLN A 249 10.33 26.20 0.41
N LYS A 250 10.99 27.34 0.66
CA LYS A 250 11.44 28.28 -0.39
C LYS A 250 12.32 27.66 -1.50
N PRO A 251 13.22 26.69 -1.26
CA PRO A 251 14.06 26.11 -2.30
C PRO A 251 13.31 25.54 -3.51
N TRP A 252 12.04 25.14 -3.35
CA TRP A 252 11.20 24.67 -4.45
C TRP A 252 10.88 25.73 -5.49
N GLU A 253 10.85 27.02 -5.11
CA GLU A 253 10.64 28.11 -6.07
C GLU A 253 11.77 28.17 -7.11
N ASN A 254 13.00 27.81 -6.72
CA ASN A 254 14.13 27.75 -7.64
C ASN A 254 14.03 26.55 -8.58
N TYR A 255 13.53 25.41 -8.10
CA TYR A 255 13.24 24.25 -8.93
C TYR A 255 12.22 24.59 -10.02
N PHE A 256 11.08 25.19 -9.64
CA PHE A 256 10.00 25.47 -10.60
C PHE A 256 10.38 26.47 -11.69
N LYS A 257 11.33 27.38 -11.43
CA LYS A 257 11.87 28.29 -12.46
C LYS A 257 12.64 27.58 -13.57
N VAL A 258 13.29 26.45 -13.27
CA VAL A 258 14.14 25.71 -14.22
C VAL A 258 13.54 24.37 -14.64
N MET A 259 12.33 24.06 -14.17
CA MET A 259 11.67 22.80 -14.41
C MET A 259 11.25 22.68 -15.89
N THR A 260 11.66 21.58 -16.54
CA THR A 260 11.16 21.19 -17.87
C THR A 260 10.67 19.75 -17.83
N PHE A 261 9.52 19.48 -18.45
CA PHE A 261 8.95 18.14 -18.60
C PHE A 261 9.27 17.51 -19.96
N LYS A 262 10.05 18.20 -20.81
CA LYS A 262 10.42 17.72 -22.15
C LYS A 262 11.53 16.67 -22.03
N PHE A 263 11.16 15.41 -21.79
CA PHE A 263 12.11 14.31 -21.63
C PHE A 263 13.00 14.10 -22.87
N TRP A 264 12.50 14.44 -24.06
CA TRP A 264 13.25 14.45 -25.32
C TRP A 264 14.36 15.50 -25.37
N LYS A 265 14.39 16.47 -24.45
CA LYS A 265 15.49 17.43 -24.28
C LYS A 265 16.43 16.99 -23.15
N GLY A 266 17.22 15.95 -23.39
CA GLY A 266 18.04 15.29 -22.36
C GLY A 266 18.92 16.22 -21.49
N LYS A 267 19.54 17.27 -22.07
CA LYS A 267 20.34 18.25 -21.30
C LYS A 267 19.50 19.11 -20.36
N GLU A 268 18.34 19.59 -20.81
CA GLU A 268 17.45 20.43 -19.98
C GLU A 268 16.74 19.56 -18.92
N PHE A 269 16.31 18.36 -19.30
CA PHE A 269 15.73 17.38 -18.37
C PHE A 269 16.73 16.97 -17.29
N GLY A 270 17.98 16.68 -17.64
CA GLY A 270 19.05 16.38 -16.68
C GLY A 270 19.32 17.54 -15.72
N LYS A 271 19.26 18.80 -16.18
CA LYS A 271 19.33 19.99 -15.32
C LYS A 271 18.13 20.09 -14.37
N SER A 272 16.93 19.81 -14.85
CA SER A 272 15.71 19.75 -14.04
C SER A 272 15.84 18.73 -12.90
N MET A 273 16.29 17.51 -13.21
CA MET A 273 16.51 16.45 -12.20
C MET A 273 17.58 16.81 -11.18
N LYS A 274 18.71 17.39 -11.62
CA LYS A 274 19.74 17.89 -10.70
C LYS A 274 19.21 19.01 -9.79
N SER A 275 18.41 19.92 -10.35
CA SER A 275 17.78 21.02 -9.60
C SER A 275 16.75 20.49 -8.59
N PHE A 276 15.97 19.48 -8.96
CA PHE A 276 15.05 18.79 -8.06
C PHE A 276 15.78 18.22 -6.84
N GLY A 277 16.85 17.43 -7.07
CA GLY A 277 17.65 16.85 -5.98
C GLY A 277 18.28 17.90 -5.07
N LYS A 278 18.84 18.98 -5.64
CA LYS A 278 19.37 20.10 -4.86
C LYS A 278 18.28 20.79 -4.02
N SER A 279 17.12 21.03 -4.61
CA SER A 279 15.99 21.68 -3.94
C SER A 279 15.39 20.79 -2.86
N LEU A 280 15.38 19.46 -3.04
CA LEU A 280 14.99 18.50 -2.01
C LEU A 280 15.94 18.54 -0.81
N VAL A 281 17.26 18.52 -1.04
CA VAL A 281 18.24 18.59 0.05
C VAL A 281 18.19 19.94 0.76
N GLN A 282 18.06 21.03 0.01
CA GLN A 282 17.95 22.38 0.58
C GLN A 282 16.62 22.57 1.33
N SER A 283 15.51 22.04 0.82
CA SER A 283 14.22 22.10 1.51
C SER A 283 14.23 21.27 2.79
N ALA A 284 14.83 20.08 2.80
CA ALA A 284 15.02 19.31 4.03
C ALA A 284 15.86 20.08 5.06
N LYS A 285 16.95 20.72 4.64
CA LYS A 285 17.78 21.58 5.50
C LYS A 285 16.99 22.79 6.02
N ALA A 286 16.25 23.48 5.16
CA ALA A 286 15.44 24.65 5.52
C ALA A 286 14.33 24.26 6.51
N PHE A 287 13.63 23.16 6.23
CA PHE A 287 12.59 22.62 7.10
C PHE A 287 13.12 22.24 8.48
N TYR A 288 14.31 21.62 8.55
CA TYR A 288 14.92 21.28 9.83
C TYR A 288 15.49 22.49 10.58
N LYS A 289 16.13 23.44 9.89
CA LYS A 289 16.68 24.64 10.53
C LYS A 289 15.59 25.62 10.99
N GLY A 290 14.49 25.67 10.24
CA GLY A 290 13.38 26.59 10.40
C GLY A 290 13.69 28.01 9.98
N GLU A 291 12.64 28.76 9.65
CA GLU A 291 12.68 30.21 9.42
C GLU A 291 11.76 30.89 10.45
N GLY A 292 12.08 32.12 10.87
CA GLY A 292 11.29 32.88 11.86
C GLY A 292 11.81 32.81 13.30
N SER A 293 10.96 33.18 14.26
CA SER A 293 11.24 33.24 15.70
C SER A 293 10.25 32.40 16.52
N GLY A 294 10.68 31.91 17.68
CA GLY A 294 9.80 31.13 18.58
C GLY A 294 9.44 29.75 18.02
N ILE A 295 8.16 29.37 18.13
CA ILE A 295 7.67 28.02 17.77
C ILE A 295 7.77 27.75 16.26
N GLU A 296 7.61 28.77 15.41
CA GLU A 296 7.67 28.63 13.94
C GLU A 296 9.03 28.14 13.45
N LYS A 297 10.12 28.63 14.07
CA LYS A 297 11.49 28.16 13.80
C LYS A 297 11.69 26.67 14.12
N HIS A 298 10.91 26.14 15.05
CA HIS A 298 10.99 24.75 15.47
C HIS A 298 9.90 23.87 14.86
N ALA A 299 8.95 24.43 14.11
CA ALA A 299 7.80 23.70 13.58
C ALA A 299 8.20 22.48 12.75
N GLY A 300 9.19 22.60 11.86
CA GLY A 300 9.67 21.48 11.07
C GLY A 300 10.36 20.39 11.91
N LYS A 301 11.11 20.76 12.95
CA LYS A 301 11.69 19.80 13.91
C LYS A 301 10.62 19.12 14.75
N ILE A 302 9.62 19.86 15.20
CA ILE A 302 8.51 19.33 16.01
C ILE A 302 7.70 18.35 15.18
N LEU A 303 7.37 18.68 13.92
CA LEU A 303 6.65 17.77 13.01
C LEU A 303 7.45 16.49 12.73
N LEU A 304 8.75 16.62 12.41
CA LEU A 304 9.62 15.45 12.22
C LEU A 304 9.72 14.62 13.50
N GLY A 305 9.92 15.26 14.64
CA GLY A 305 10.00 14.63 15.95
C GLY A 305 8.71 13.87 16.27
N ALA A 306 7.56 14.50 16.09
CA ALA A 306 6.25 13.88 16.30
C ALA A 306 6.01 12.70 15.35
N ALA A 307 6.39 12.81 14.07
CA ALA A 307 6.26 11.72 13.11
C ALA A 307 7.14 10.52 13.47
N VAL A 308 8.41 10.77 13.83
CA VAL A 308 9.35 9.73 14.27
C VAL A 308 8.89 9.09 15.58
N LEU A 309 8.55 9.89 16.59
CA LEU A 309 8.04 9.40 17.86
C LEU A 309 6.77 8.57 17.66
N SER A 310 5.84 9.02 16.82
CA SER A 310 4.64 8.26 16.50
C SER A 310 4.95 6.91 15.84
N SER A 311 5.95 6.83 14.94
CA SER A 311 6.39 5.55 14.38
C SER A 311 6.98 4.64 15.47
N VAL A 312 7.84 5.17 16.35
CA VAL A 312 8.47 4.41 17.44
C VAL A 312 7.43 3.91 18.44
N PHE A 313 6.57 4.80 18.95
CA PHE A 313 5.47 4.42 19.83
C PHE A 313 4.50 3.45 19.15
N GLY A 314 4.24 3.61 17.86
CA GLY A 314 3.42 2.70 17.08
C GLY A 314 3.99 1.28 17.05
N VAL A 315 5.30 1.15 16.84
CA VAL A 315 6.00 -0.14 16.91
C VAL A 315 5.93 -0.72 18.33
N ILE A 316 6.26 0.08 19.36
CA ILE A 316 6.24 -0.38 20.76
C ILE A 316 4.83 -0.85 21.17
N ASN A 317 3.80 -0.08 20.83
CA ASN A 317 2.40 -0.42 21.14
C ASN A 317 1.94 -1.67 20.39
N THR A 318 2.41 -1.89 19.17
CA THR A 318 2.14 -3.14 18.42
C THR A 318 2.75 -4.36 19.14
N MET A 319 3.88 -4.17 19.82
CA MET A 319 4.59 -5.23 20.53
C MET A 319 4.13 -5.45 21.98
N SER A 320 3.42 -4.49 22.60
CA SER A 320 3.14 -4.50 24.04
C SER A 320 2.23 -5.64 24.52
N SER A 321 1.51 -6.31 23.61
CA SER A 321 0.65 -7.44 23.96
C SER A 321 1.01 -8.74 23.24
N SER A 322 1.93 -8.69 22.28
CA SER A 322 2.43 -9.90 21.62
C SER A 322 3.41 -10.69 22.48
N LEU A 323 3.99 -10.06 23.52
CA LEU A 323 5.08 -10.63 24.34
C LEU A 323 4.68 -11.35 25.64
N LYS A 324 3.38 -11.54 25.93
CA LYS A 324 2.97 -12.42 27.04
C LYS A 324 1.78 -13.29 26.65
N PRO A 325 1.83 -14.61 26.85
CA PRO A 325 0.61 -15.34 27.19
C PRO A 325 0.08 -14.74 28.48
N SER A 326 -1.18 -14.32 28.47
CA SER A 326 -1.91 -14.27 29.73
C SER A 326 -1.82 -15.69 30.29
N LYS A 327 -1.25 -15.84 31.49
CA LYS A 327 -1.40 -17.05 32.29
C LYS A 327 -2.88 -17.13 32.72
N VAL A 328 -3.77 -17.37 31.77
CA VAL A 328 -5.12 -17.79 32.07
C VAL A 328 -4.99 -19.29 32.07
N ASP A 329 -4.88 -19.84 33.28
CA ASP A 329 -4.81 -21.27 33.46
C ASP A 329 -6.11 -21.88 32.91
N ALA A 330 -6.10 -23.10 32.40
CA ALA A 330 -7.31 -23.73 31.87
C ALA A 330 -8.44 -23.84 32.93
N ALA A 331 -8.08 -23.67 34.21
CA ALA A 331 -8.97 -23.55 35.35
C ALA A 331 -9.82 -22.25 35.39
N ASP A 332 -9.39 -21.17 34.71
CA ASP A 332 -10.08 -19.87 34.73
C ASP A 332 -11.17 -19.74 33.65
N VAL A 333 -11.13 -20.58 32.60
CA VAL A 333 -12.07 -20.51 31.45
C VAL A 333 -13.25 -21.47 31.62
N ILE A 334 -13.07 -22.57 32.36
CA ILE A 334 -14.13 -23.53 32.65
C ILE A 334 -14.34 -23.57 34.16
N LYS A 335 -15.33 -22.81 34.64
CA LYS A 335 -15.89 -23.09 35.97
C LYS A 335 -16.53 -24.47 35.90
N LYS A 336 -15.86 -25.49 36.46
CA LYS A 336 -16.35 -26.88 36.52
C LYS A 336 -17.75 -27.00 37.14
N ASP A 337 -18.20 -25.96 37.83
CA ASP A 337 -19.44 -25.96 38.60
C ASP A 337 -20.63 -25.35 37.82
N SER A 338 -20.39 -24.70 36.67
CA SER A 338 -21.48 -24.16 35.85
C SER A 338 -21.92 -25.17 34.80
N LYS A 339 -23.11 -25.74 34.99
CA LYS A 339 -23.82 -26.48 33.93
C LYS A 339 -24.24 -25.50 32.84
N TYR A 340 -23.63 -25.62 31.67
CA TYR A 340 -24.12 -24.95 30.46
C TYR A 340 -25.27 -25.76 29.89
N VAL A 341 -26.49 -25.25 30.01
CA VAL A 341 -27.67 -25.79 29.34
C VAL A 341 -27.71 -25.18 27.95
N VAL A 342 -27.61 -26.03 26.92
CA VAL A 342 -27.85 -25.63 25.53
C VAL A 342 -29.38 -25.61 25.35
N ASN A 343 -29.95 -24.42 25.16
CA ASN A 343 -31.34 -24.27 24.74
C ASN A 343 -31.44 -24.34 23.21
#